data_AF-E4L180-F1
#
_entry.id   AF-E4L180-F1
#
_cell.length_a   1.000
_cell.length_b   1.000
_cell.length_c   1.000
_cell.angle_alpha   90.00
_cell.angle_beta   90.00
_cell.angle_gamma   90.00
#
_symmetry.space_group_name_H-M   'P 1'
#
loop_
_entity.id
_entity.type
_entity.pdbx_description
1 polymer ?
#
loop_
_entity_poly.entity_id
_entity_poly.type
_entity_poly.pdbx_seq_one_letter_code
_entity_poly.pdbx_strand_id
1 'polypeptide(L)'
;MKKQKTKICKQCGTENPAESKFCQSCGNKIKKHFLFSVLKWLCIVIAVVCTIFVVFVVITFIKEQKAEEQQTETRYSEAFEKEISQIQEEYKETDEYKEAVGETPSKPQLSEAERAEKEQLLKEKLSKLKLIHDEFSNVDRYYSVNTPTDSQYWYCDRKTFLSPFITHIGDDYELNVISNYYGNGWLFIDDVTVKIDGNFYEPYPEPLKPKFEHEVCHGSYVSESVIDSVKKLDNTLTSSKYYDILKWMANGNDVVVRFSGKRGSEDLIIDKDRQAIKEVLEAWDIIEELYGK
;
A
#
# COMPACT_ATOMS: atom_id res chain seq x y z
N MET A 1 -39.72 -74.87 29.92
CA MET A 1 -40.00 -74.64 28.48
C MET A 1 -39.65 -73.20 28.13
N LYS A 2 -38.73 -72.95 27.19
CA LYS A 2 -38.33 -71.58 26.80
C LYS A 2 -39.38 -71.00 25.85
N LYS A 3 -40.06 -69.91 26.24
CA LYS A 3 -40.98 -69.16 25.37
C LYS A 3 -40.19 -68.60 24.19
N GLN A 4 -40.49 -69.03 22.97
CA GLN A 4 -39.86 -68.48 21.76
C GLN A 4 -40.38 -67.06 21.51
N LYS A 5 -39.50 -66.13 21.15
CA LYS A 5 -39.88 -64.75 20.79
C LYS A 5 -40.65 -64.76 19.46
N THR A 6 -41.74 -64.03 19.42
CA THR A 6 -42.63 -63.87 18.26
C THR A 6 -42.76 -62.39 17.87
N LYS A 7 -43.23 -62.12 16.65
CA LYS A 7 -43.53 -60.78 16.14
C LYS A 7 -44.83 -60.80 15.34
N ILE A 8 -45.61 -59.74 15.46
CA ILE A 8 -46.91 -59.62 14.80
C ILE A 8 -46.75 -58.98 13.42
N CYS A 9 -47.38 -59.56 12.40
CA CYS A 9 -47.44 -58.96 11.07
C CYS A 9 -48.34 -57.72 11.10
N LYS A 10 -47.81 -56.56 10.73
CA LYS A 10 -48.57 -55.29 10.72
C LYS A 10 -49.67 -55.22 9.67
N GLN A 11 -49.70 -56.16 8.70
CA GLN A 11 -50.68 -56.14 7.61
C GLN A 11 -51.88 -57.06 7.86
N CYS A 12 -51.68 -58.22 8.49
CA CYS A 12 -52.77 -59.18 8.74
C CYS A 12 -52.91 -59.59 10.22
N GLY A 13 -52.08 -59.07 11.12
CA GLY A 13 -52.15 -59.36 12.56
C GLY A 13 -51.63 -60.74 12.97
N THR A 14 -51.20 -61.59 12.04
CA THR A 14 -50.71 -62.94 12.38
C THR A 14 -49.41 -62.89 13.17
N GLU A 15 -49.31 -63.72 14.20
CA GLU A 15 -48.10 -63.91 15.00
C GLU A 15 -47.11 -64.82 14.25
N ASN A 16 -45.87 -64.38 14.13
CA ASN A 16 -44.81 -65.09 13.39
C ASN A 16 -43.58 -65.28 14.28
N PRO A 17 -42.76 -66.32 14.05
CA PRO A 17 -41.46 -66.44 14.71
C PRO A 17 -40.60 -65.18 14.53
N ALA A 18 -39.83 -64.80 15.55
CA ALA A 18 -39.03 -63.56 15.53
C ALA A 18 -38.08 -63.44 14.32
N GLU A 19 -37.58 -64.56 13.81
CA GLU A 19 -36.64 -64.60 12.68
C GLU A 19 -37.32 -64.61 11.29
N SER A 20 -38.66 -64.73 11.21
CA SER A 20 -39.36 -64.84 9.93
C SER A 20 -39.19 -63.58 9.06
N LYS A 21 -38.62 -63.71 7.87
CA LYS A 21 -38.45 -62.58 6.93
C LYS A 21 -39.75 -62.17 6.23
N PHE A 22 -40.70 -63.11 6.12
CA PHE A 22 -42.02 -62.95 5.53
C PHE A 22 -43.10 -63.49 6.47
N CYS A 23 -44.31 -62.97 6.36
CA CYS A 23 -45.45 -63.46 7.11
C CYS A 23 -45.91 -64.80 6.56
N GLN A 24 -46.07 -65.80 7.44
CA GLN A 24 -46.49 -67.14 7.08
C GLN A 24 -47.95 -67.21 6.61
N SER A 25 -48.77 -66.19 6.90
CA SER A 25 -50.17 -66.13 6.47
C SER A 25 -50.35 -65.35 5.17
N CYS A 26 -49.94 -64.08 5.13
CA CYS A 26 -50.21 -63.21 3.98
C CYS A 26 -49.02 -63.00 3.03
N GLY A 27 -47.88 -63.67 3.26
CA GLY A 27 -46.68 -63.57 2.42
C GLY A 27 -45.91 -62.25 2.52
N ASN A 28 -46.43 -61.25 3.24
CA ASN A 28 -45.82 -59.92 3.27
C ASN A 28 -44.49 -59.87 4.02
N LYS A 29 -43.56 -59.03 3.53
CA LYS A 29 -42.23 -58.89 4.12
C LYS A 29 -42.30 -58.20 5.48
N ILE A 30 -41.81 -58.88 6.53
CA ILE A 30 -41.80 -58.32 7.88
C ILE A 30 -40.54 -57.45 8.02
N LYS A 31 -40.69 -56.13 7.87
CA LYS A 31 -39.59 -55.17 8.00
C LYS A 31 -39.01 -55.22 9.42
N LYS A 32 -37.71 -55.50 9.57
CA LYS A 32 -36.99 -55.31 10.84
C LYS A 32 -37.00 -53.81 11.15
N HIS A 33 -37.70 -53.38 12.20
CA HIS A 33 -37.53 -52.03 12.73
C HIS A 33 -36.23 -52.01 13.54
N PHE A 34 -35.11 -51.93 12.82
CA PHE A 34 -33.79 -51.92 13.44
C PHE A 34 -33.54 -50.54 14.05
N LEU A 35 -33.00 -50.52 15.27
CA LEU A 35 -32.62 -49.35 16.10
C LEU A 35 -31.58 -48.40 15.46
N PHE A 36 -31.44 -48.41 14.13
CA PHE A 36 -30.43 -47.66 13.35
C PHE A 36 -30.67 -46.15 13.32
N SER A 37 -31.87 -45.67 13.66
CA SER A 37 -32.23 -44.24 13.54
C SER A 37 -31.56 -43.39 14.63
N VAL A 38 -31.64 -43.81 15.90
CA VAL A 38 -31.07 -43.03 17.02
C VAL A 38 -29.54 -43.04 16.99
N LEU A 39 -28.93 -44.17 16.60
CA LEU A 39 -27.47 -44.27 16.48
C LEU A 39 -26.91 -43.39 15.35
N LYS A 40 -27.65 -43.26 14.22
CA LYS A 40 -27.28 -42.32 13.14
C LYS A 40 -27.34 -40.86 13.59
N TRP A 41 -28.40 -40.47 14.28
CA TRP A 41 -28.51 -39.11 14.81
C TRP A 41 -27.44 -38.81 15.85
N LEU A 42 -27.10 -39.78 16.71
CA LEU A 42 -26.01 -39.64 17.68
C LEU A 42 -24.65 -39.42 17.00
N CYS A 43 -24.33 -40.19 15.96
CA CYS A 43 -23.08 -40.01 15.20
C CYS A 43 -22.99 -38.63 14.51
N ILE A 44 -24.11 -38.12 13.98
CA ILE A 44 -24.15 -36.78 13.36
C ILE A 44 -23.91 -35.70 14.41
N VAL A 45 -24.56 -35.79 15.58
CA VAL A 45 -24.37 -34.82 16.67
C VAL A 45 -22.91 -34.82 17.14
N ILE A 46 -22.32 -36.00 17.33
CA ILE A 46 -20.91 -36.12 17.72
C ILE A 46 -19.99 -35.49 16.66
N ALA A 47 -20.22 -35.77 15.38
CA ALA A 47 -19.41 -35.20 14.30
C ALA A 47 -19.49 -33.67 14.25
N VAL A 48 -20.67 -33.09 14.46
CA VAL A 48 -20.86 -31.63 14.51
C VAL A 48 -20.12 -31.03 15.70
N VAL A 49 -20.23 -31.63 16.89
CA VAL A 49 -19.52 -31.16 18.10
C VAL A 49 -18.00 -31.23 17.91
N CYS A 50 -17.47 -32.32 17.36
CA CYS A 50 -16.05 -32.44 17.04
C CYS A 50 -15.59 -31.38 16.04
N THR A 51 -16.40 -31.09 15.01
CA THR A 51 -16.08 -30.06 14.01
C THR A 51 -16.03 -28.67 14.65
N ILE A 52 -17.01 -28.34 15.49
CA ILE A 52 -17.04 -27.06 16.23
C ILE A 52 -15.81 -26.94 17.14
N PHE A 53 -15.44 -28.01 17.82
CA PHE A 53 -14.26 -28.01 18.69
C PHE A 53 -12.96 -27.79 17.91
N VAL A 54 -12.80 -28.43 16.75
CA VAL A 54 -11.63 -28.21 15.87
C VAL A 54 -11.58 -26.76 15.39
N VAL A 55 -12.71 -26.21 14.95
CA VAL A 55 -12.80 -24.80 14.53
C VAL A 55 -12.43 -23.86 15.67
N PHE A 56 -12.91 -24.13 16.89
CA PHE A 56 -12.56 -23.34 18.07
C PHE A 56 -11.05 -23.36 18.35
N VAL A 57 -10.42 -24.53 18.31
CA VAL A 57 -8.96 -24.69 18.52
C VAL A 57 -8.16 -23.95 17.43
N VAL A 58 -8.59 -24.03 16.16
CA VAL A 58 -7.94 -23.31 15.06
C VAL A 58 -8.07 -21.80 15.24
N ILE A 59 -9.25 -21.30 15.63
CA ILE A 59 -9.45 -19.86 15.88
C ILE A 59 -8.58 -19.37 17.04
N THR A 60 -8.48 -20.13 18.14
CA THR A 60 -7.61 -19.76 19.27
C THR A 60 -6.14 -19.72 18.86
N PHE A 61 -5.69 -20.69 18.05
CA PHE A 61 -4.32 -20.73 17.55
C PHE A 61 -4.01 -19.55 16.61
N ILE A 62 -4.92 -19.20 15.68
CA ILE A 62 -4.75 -18.04 14.80
C ILE A 62 -4.68 -16.74 15.60
N LYS A 63 -5.48 -16.60 16.66
CA LYS A 63 -5.43 -15.41 17.53
C LYS A 63 -4.09 -15.26 18.24
N GLU A 64 -3.53 -16.38 18.71
CA GLU A 64 -2.23 -16.40 19.38
C GLU A 64 -1.09 -16.01 18.42
N GLN A 65 -1.09 -16.58 17.21
CA GLN A 65 -0.13 -16.21 16.16
C GLN A 65 -0.18 -14.72 15.80
N LYS A 66 -1.39 -14.16 15.64
CA LYS A 66 -1.54 -12.72 15.35
C LYS A 66 -1.07 -11.81 16.49
N ALA A 67 -1.30 -12.22 17.74
CA ALA A 67 -0.86 -11.46 18.89
C ALA A 67 0.68 -11.43 18.99
N GLU A 68 1.33 -12.56 18.70
CA GLU A 68 2.79 -12.67 18.68
C GLU A 68 3.42 -11.85 17.54
N GLU A 69 2.82 -11.86 16.33
CA GLU A 69 3.25 -11.05 15.19
C GLU A 69 3.13 -9.55 15.51
N GLN A 70 1.99 -9.11 16.03
CA GLN A 70 1.75 -7.72 16.41
C GLN A 70 2.70 -7.26 17.53
N GLN A 71 2.95 -8.10 18.54
CA GLN A 71 3.89 -7.79 19.61
C GLN A 71 5.34 -7.69 19.09
N THR A 72 5.68 -8.53 18.12
CA THR A 72 7.00 -8.52 17.49
C THR A 72 7.20 -7.25 16.67
N GLU A 73 6.20 -6.84 15.87
CA GLU A 73 6.23 -5.62 15.07
C GLU A 73 6.39 -4.35 15.96
N THR A 74 5.60 -4.24 17.03
CA THR A 74 5.73 -3.13 18.00
C THR A 74 7.11 -3.09 18.64
N ARG A 75 7.67 -4.25 19.01
CA ARG A 75 9.01 -4.29 19.61
C ARG A 75 10.09 -3.86 18.62
N TYR A 76 9.96 -4.21 17.35
CA TYR A 76 10.89 -3.76 16.31
C TYR A 76 10.77 -2.25 16.05
N SER A 77 9.56 -1.69 16.02
CA SER A 77 9.38 -0.25 15.83
C SER A 77 9.96 0.56 16.98
N GLU A 78 9.72 0.15 18.24
CA GLU A 78 10.28 0.83 19.42
C GLU A 78 11.81 0.75 19.47
N ALA A 79 12.39 -0.40 19.09
CA ALA A 79 13.85 -0.55 19.03
C ALA A 79 14.45 0.34 17.94
N PHE A 80 13.82 0.41 16.77
CA PHE A 80 14.24 1.23 15.65
C PHE A 80 14.15 2.73 15.96
N GLU A 81 13.05 3.20 16.56
CA GLU A 81 12.91 4.59 17.00
C GLU A 81 13.99 5.01 17.99
N LYS A 82 14.33 4.11 18.92
CA LYS A 82 15.40 4.35 19.89
C LYS A 82 16.77 4.44 19.23
N GLU A 83 17.05 3.57 18.26
CA GLU A 83 18.30 3.57 17.52
C GLU A 83 18.45 4.83 16.65
N ILE A 84 17.38 5.24 15.96
CA ILE A 84 17.32 6.52 15.21
C ILE A 84 17.58 7.70 16.14
N SER A 85 16.94 7.74 17.31
CA SER A 85 17.12 8.83 18.28
C SER A 85 18.57 8.91 18.76
N GLN A 86 19.21 7.77 19.04
CA GLN A 86 20.62 7.71 19.43
C GLN A 86 21.56 8.19 18.31
N ILE A 87 21.32 7.73 17.08
CA ILE A 87 22.08 8.18 15.91
C ILE A 87 21.92 9.70 15.71
N GLN A 88 20.72 10.24 15.92
CA GLN A 88 20.48 11.69 15.82
C GLN A 88 21.20 12.47 16.92
N GLU A 89 21.25 11.97 18.15
CA GLU A 89 22.02 12.60 19.24
C GLU A 89 23.52 12.54 18.98
N GLU A 90 24.03 11.41 18.50
CA GLU A 90 25.44 11.24 18.15
C GLU A 90 25.83 12.11 16.95
N TYR A 91 24.99 12.18 15.92
CA TYR A 91 25.18 13.06 14.77
C TYR A 91 25.24 14.54 15.19
N LYS A 92 24.41 14.97 16.16
CA LYS A 92 24.46 16.34 16.70
C LYS A 92 25.79 16.70 17.36
N GLU A 93 26.57 15.71 17.79
CA GLU A 93 27.89 15.95 18.38
C GLU A 93 29.03 16.00 17.37
N THR A 94 28.78 15.62 16.11
CA THR A 94 29.81 15.64 15.06
C THR A 94 30.24 17.06 14.69
N ASP A 95 31.51 17.21 14.32
CA ASP A 95 32.03 18.49 13.81
C ASP A 95 31.34 18.89 12.50
N GLU A 96 30.87 17.92 11.69
CA GLU A 96 30.07 18.14 10.48
C GLU A 96 28.71 18.77 10.80
N TYR A 97 27.98 18.28 11.81
CA TYR A 97 26.74 18.93 12.28
C TYR A 97 27.03 20.27 12.94
N LYS A 98 28.09 20.39 13.74
CA LYS A 98 28.47 21.65 14.41
C LYS A 98 28.99 22.71 13.44
N GLU A 99 29.56 22.33 12.29
CA GLU A 99 29.88 23.23 11.17
C GLU A 99 28.64 23.57 10.35
N ALA A 100 27.70 22.62 10.16
CA ALA A 100 26.41 22.90 9.51
C ALA A 100 25.47 23.78 10.35
N VAL A 101 25.57 23.72 11.68
CA VAL A 101 24.80 24.51 12.66
C VAL A 101 25.60 25.69 13.22
N GLY A 102 26.90 25.73 12.95
CA GLY A 102 27.81 26.83 13.29
C GLY A 102 27.34 28.08 12.55
N GLU A 103 26.62 28.94 13.27
CA GLU A 103 25.91 30.10 12.75
C GLU A 103 25.27 29.81 11.39
N THR A 104 24.11 29.13 11.38
CA THR A 104 23.21 29.30 10.24
C THR A 104 23.07 30.80 10.04
N PRO A 105 23.58 31.39 8.94
CA PRO A 105 23.26 32.77 8.66
C PRO A 105 21.74 32.73 8.57
N SER A 106 21.05 33.46 9.44
CA SER A 106 19.60 33.64 9.29
C SER A 106 19.41 34.01 7.83
N LYS A 107 18.76 33.14 7.04
CA LYS A 107 18.55 33.32 5.61
C LYS A 107 18.14 34.79 5.45
N PRO A 108 18.88 35.62 4.69
CA PRO A 108 18.73 37.06 4.77
C PRO A 108 17.26 37.40 4.67
N GLN A 109 16.71 38.09 5.69
CA GLN A 109 15.31 38.49 5.65
C GLN A 109 15.14 39.34 4.40
N LEU A 110 14.45 38.78 3.41
CA LEU A 110 14.05 39.49 2.19
C LEU A 110 13.44 40.80 2.62
N SER A 111 13.90 41.91 2.04
CA SER A 111 13.22 43.19 2.24
C SER A 111 11.77 43.07 1.78
N GLU A 112 10.88 43.92 2.30
CA GLU A 112 9.46 43.90 1.89
C GLU A 112 9.29 44.01 0.37
N ALA A 113 10.18 44.78 -0.30
CA ALA A 113 10.19 44.92 -1.75
C ALA A 113 10.62 43.64 -2.47
N GLU A 114 11.71 43.00 -2.05
CA GLU A 114 12.18 41.73 -2.63
C GLU A 114 11.18 40.59 -2.40
N ARG A 115 10.54 40.58 -1.22
CA ARG A 115 9.49 39.62 -0.91
C ARG A 115 8.28 39.82 -1.83
N ALA A 116 7.80 41.05 -1.99
CA ALA A 116 6.68 41.35 -2.86
C ALA A 116 6.98 40.97 -4.34
N GLU A 117 8.21 41.22 -4.81
CA GLU A 117 8.65 40.81 -6.14
C GLU A 117 8.64 39.28 -6.31
N LYS A 118 9.19 38.55 -5.33
CA LYS A 118 9.18 37.07 -5.34
C LYS A 118 7.78 36.49 -5.23
N GLU A 119 6.90 37.07 -4.42
CA GLU A 119 5.48 36.66 -4.34
C GLU A 119 4.75 36.89 -5.66
N GLN A 120 5.05 37.98 -6.38
CA GLN A 120 4.52 38.22 -7.71
C GLN A 120 5.07 37.22 -8.74
N LEU A 121 6.37 36.93 -8.70
CA LEU A 121 6.99 35.93 -9.56
C LEU A 121 6.43 34.53 -9.29
N LEU A 122 6.23 34.16 -8.02
CA LEU A 122 5.60 32.90 -7.64
C LEU A 122 4.19 32.79 -8.23
N LYS A 123 3.38 33.84 -8.10
CA LYS A 123 2.03 33.88 -8.72
C LYS A 123 2.10 33.69 -10.23
N GLU A 124 3.06 34.31 -10.92
CA GLU A 124 3.26 34.13 -12.36
C GLU A 124 3.62 32.68 -12.69
N LYS A 125 4.54 32.06 -11.95
CA LYS A 125 4.96 30.67 -12.16
C LYS A 125 3.81 29.70 -11.90
N LEU A 126 3.12 29.82 -10.77
CA LEU A 126 1.98 28.98 -10.42
C LEU A 126 0.82 29.14 -11.43
N SER A 127 0.63 30.31 -12.03
CA SER A 127 -0.41 30.54 -13.05
C SER A 127 -0.21 29.75 -14.34
N LYS A 128 1.02 29.29 -14.62
CA LYS A 128 1.36 28.44 -15.77
C LYS A 128 1.15 26.95 -15.47
N LEU A 129 0.97 26.61 -14.20
CA LEU A 129 0.68 25.25 -13.76
C LEU A 129 -0.82 24.99 -13.77
N LYS A 130 -1.19 23.72 -13.85
CA LYS A 130 -2.56 23.27 -13.70
C LYS A 130 -2.91 23.22 -12.22
N LEU A 131 -3.86 24.05 -11.80
CA LEU A 131 -4.41 24.06 -10.44
C LEU A 131 -5.59 23.11 -10.33
N ILE A 132 -5.55 22.23 -9.32
CA ILE A 132 -6.70 21.47 -8.83
C ILE A 132 -6.95 21.89 -7.39
N HIS A 133 -8.12 22.47 -7.13
CA HIS A 133 -8.57 22.86 -5.79
C HIS A 133 -9.52 21.80 -5.23
N ASP A 134 -9.24 21.30 -4.02
CA ASP A 134 -10.15 20.44 -3.27
C ASP A 134 -10.89 21.26 -2.21
N GLU A 135 -12.16 21.55 -2.48
CA GLU A 135 -13.05 22.34 -1.61
C GLU A 135 -13.28 21.70 -0.23
N PHE A 136 -13.15 20.37 -0.09
CA PHE A 136 -13.41 19.69 1.19
C PHE A 136 -12.23 19.79 2.15
N SER A 137 -11.02 19.66 1.62
CA SER A 137 -9.80 19.77 2.42
C SER A 137 -9.20 21.18 2.39
N ASN A 138 -9.73 22.06 1.53
CA ASN A 138 -9.20 23.40 1.24
C ASN A 138 -7.71 23.34 0.85
N VAL A 139 -7.42 22.48 -0.12
CA VAL A 139 -6.05 22.20 -0.59
C VAL A 139 -5.94 22.56 -2.07
N ASP A 140 -4.91 23.35 -2.39
CA ASP A 140 -4.51 23.63 -3.76
C ASP A 140 -3.39 22.69 -4.19
N ARG A 141 -3.49 22.11 -5.39
CA ARG A 141 -2.45 21.28 -5.99
C ARG A 141 -2.07 21.83 -7.35
N TYR A 142 -0.79 22.14 -7.54
CA TYR A 142 -0.23 22.70 -8.77
C TYR A 142 0.62 21.65 -9.48
N TYR A 143 0.12 21.18 -10.62
CA TYR A 143 0.76 20.20 -11.48
C TYR A 143 1.32 20.87 -12.73
N SER A 144 2.33 20.29 -13.37
CA SER A 144 2.58 20.67 -14.77
C SER A 144 1.34 20.34 -15.60
N VAL A 145 1.10 21.13 -16.66
CA VAL A 145 0.02 20.89 -17.62
C VAL A 145 0.14 19.52 -18.31
N ASN A 146 1.35 18.95 -18.35
CA ASN A 146 1.63 17.64 -18.95
C ASN A 146 1.49 16.47 -17.97
N THR A 147 1.24 16.73 -16.68
CA THR A 147 1.01 15.67 -15.69
C THR A 147 -0.40 15.11 -15.90
N PRO A 148 -0.58 13.79 -16.09
CA PRO A 148 -1.89 13.20 -16.35
C PRO A 148 -2.70 13.18 -15.06
N THR A 149 -3.50 14.23 -14.81
CA THR A 149 -4.34 14.36 -13.59
C THR A 149 -5.75 14.85 -13.92
N ASP A 150 -6.14 14.81 -15.20
CA ASP A 150 -7.43 15.34 -15.67
C ASP A 150 -8.59 14.39 -15.37
N SER A 151 -8.29 13.17 -14.94
CA SER A 151 -9.23 12.15 -14.55
C SER A 151 -9.09 11.85 -13.05
N GLN A 152 -10.22 11.58 -12.38
CA GLN A 152 -10.19 11.01 -11.03
C GLN A 152 -9.46 9.65 -10.95
N TYR A 153 -9.27 9.01 -12.11
CA TYR A 153 -8.52 7.77 -12.31
C TYR A 153 -7.19 8.03 -13.01
N TRP A 154 -6.49 9.11 -12.64
CA TRP A 154 -5.22 9.54 -13.23
C TRP A 154 -4.19 8.42 -13.33
N TYR A 155 -4.17 7.51 -12.36
CA TYR A 155 -3.30 6.34 -12.31
C TYR A 155 -3.58 5.34 -13.44
N CYS A 156 -4.81 5.31 -13.97
CA CYS A 156 -5.24 4.49 -15.10
C CYS A 156 -5.24 5.25 -16.45
N ASP A 157 -4.63 6.43 -16.55
CA ASP A 157 -4.57 7.26 -17.78
C ASP A 157 -3.57 6.75 -18.84
N ARG A 158 -3.38 5.43 -18.86
CA ARG A 158 -2.57 4.67 -19.82
C ARG A 158 -1.10 5.08 -20.01
N LYS A 159 -0.53 5.84 -19.07
CA LYS A 159 0.85 6.33 -19.15
C LYS A 159 1.61 6.02 -17.86
N THR A 160 2.79 5.43 -17.99
CA THR A 160 3.82 5.40 -16.95
C THR A 160 4.46 6.80 -16.88
N PHE A 161 4.55 7.39 -15.69
CA PHE A 161 5.15 8.70 -15.50
C PHE A 161 5.75 8.88 -14.10
N LEU A 162 6.66 9.84 -13.99
CA LEU A 162 7.13 10.39 -12.72
C LEU A 162 7.04 11.92 -12.83
N SER A 163 6.34 12.56 -11.90
CA SER A 163 6.12 14.01 -11.95
C SER A 163 6.07 14.62 -10.55
N PRO A 164 6.84 15.68 -10.27
CA PRO A 164 6.62 16.49 -9.08
C PRO A 164 5.34 17.33 -9.21
N PHE A 165 4.84 17.79 -8.07
CA PHE A 165 3.78 18.79 -7.95
C PHE A 165 3.87 19.50 -6.61
N ILE A 166 3.27 20.69 -6.53
CA ILE A 166 3.25 21.48 -5.28
C ILE A 166 1.86 21.37 -4.67
N THR A 167 1.82 21.08 -3.37
CA THR A 167 0.61 21.17 -2.56
C THR A 167 0.69 22.44 -1.71
N HIS A 168 -0.40 23.19 -1.64
CA HIS A 168 -0.54 24.36 -0.77
C HIS A 168 -1.74 24.17 0.16
N ILE A 169 -1.49 24.18 1.47
CA ILE A 169 -2.47 23.89 2.52
C ILE A 169 -2.35 24.97 3.59
N GLY A 170 -3.39 25.80 3.72
CA GLY A 170 -3.34 26.96 4.63
C GLY A 170 -2.23 27.93 4.21
N ASP A 171 -1.22 28.09 5.07
CA ASP A 171 -0.04 28.92 4.81
C ASP A 171 1.20 28.10 4.40
N ASP A 172 1.07 26.78 4.25
CA ASP A 172 2.19 25.86 4.04
C ASP A 172 2.24 25.30 2.62
N TYR A 173 3.45 25.08 2.14
CA TYR A 173 3.73 24.47 0.85
C TYR A 173 4.53 23.18 1.03
N GLU A 174 4.20 22.17 0.20
CA GLU A 174 4.92 20.90 0.15
C GLU A 174 5.20 20.47 -1.28
N LEU A 175 6.45 20.12 -1.56
CA LEU A 175 6.83 19.44 -2.80
C LEU A 175 6.55 17.95 -2.66
N ASN A 176 5.77 17.44 -3.60
CA ASN A 176 5.38 16.05 -3.66
C ASN A 176 5.81 15.46 -5.01
N VAL A 177 5.96 14.15 -5.06
CA VAL A 177 6.26 13.41 -6.29
C VAL A 177 5.24 12.30 -6.48
N ILE A 178 4.73 12.18 -7.71
CA ILE A 178 3.92 11.05 -8.16
C ILE A 178 4.80 10.14 -8.99
N SER A 179 4.82 8.87 -8.62
CA SER A 179 5.40 7.79 -9.43
C SER A 179 4.27 6.85 -9.82
N ASN A 180 4.04 6.67 -11.11
CA ASN A 180 2.99 5.80 -11.64
C ASN A 180 3.56 4.88 -12.71
N TYR A 181 3.47 3.57 -12.48
CA TYR A 181 3.61 2.56 -13.52
C TYR A 181 2.23 2.22 -14.08
N TYR A 182 2.12 2.13 -15.40
CA TYR A 182 0.95 1.61 -16.10
C TYR A 182 1.39 0.58 -17.13
N GLY A 183 0.83 -0.64 -17.08
CA GLY A 183 1.24 -1.69 -18.00
C GLY A 183 0.32 -2.90 -18.04
N ASN A 184 0.68 -3.89 -18.85
CA ASN A 184 -0.09 -5.12 -19.11
C ASN A 184 0.14 -6.22 -18.05
N GLY A 185 0.74 -5.89 -16.92
CA GLY A 185 1.01 -6.85 -15.86
C GLY A 185 1.65 -6.20 -14.65
N TRP A 186 1.42 -6.82 -13.49
CA TRP A 186 2.00 -6.40 -12.23
C TRP A 186 3.52 -6.60 -12.23
N LEU A 187 4.25 -5.56 -11.85
CA LEU A 187 5.65 -5.63 -11.46
C LEU A 187 5.77 -6.01 -9.98
N PHE A 188 4.83 -5.56 -9.14
CA PHE A 188 4.95 -5.54 -7.67
C PHE A 188 6.20 -4.77 -7.26
N ILE A 189 6.17 -3.47 -7.55
CA ILE A 189 7.30 -2.55 -7.42
C ILE A 189 7.74 -2.48 -5.96
N ASP A 190 9.01 -2.74 -5.73
CA ASP A 190 9.69 -2.57 -4.44
C ASP A 190 10.90 -1.62 -4.52
N ASP A 191 11.31 -1.22 -5.73
CA ASP A 191 12.40 -0.27 -5.92
C ASP A 191 12.20 0.65 -7.14
N VAL A 192 12.72 1.87 -7.03
CA VAL A 192 12.81 2.83 -8.14
C VAL A 192 14.24 3.32 -8.21
N THR A 193 14.87 3.15 -9.37
CA THR A 193 16.24 3.63 -9.64
C THR A 193 16.20 4.68 -10.74
N VAL A 194 16.97 5.76 -10.60
CA VAL A 194 17.10 6.80 -11.61
C VAL A 194 18.51 6.77 -12.19
N LYS A 195 18.62 6.67 -13.51
CA LYS A 195 19.88 6.82 -14.25
C LYS A 195 19.89 8.20 -14.91
N ILE A 196 20.89 9.02 -14.61
CA ILE A 196 21.07 10.37 -15.16
C ILE A 196 22.49 10.45 -15.72
N ASP A 197 22.61 10.63 -17.03
CA ASP A 197 23.90 10.77 -17.73
C ASP A 197 24.93 9.69 -17.36
N GLY A 198 24.44 8.45 -17.15
CA GLY A 198 25.24 7.29 -16.79
C GLY A 198 25.45 7.06 -15.28
N ASN A 199 25.06 8.00 -14.42
CA ASN A 199 25.11 7.84 -12.96
C ASN A 199 23.78 7.30 -12.43
N PHE A 200 23.83 6.50 -11.36
CA PHE A 200 22.65 5.87 -10.75
C PHE A 200 22.34 6.48 -9.39
N TYR A 201 21.05 6.68 -9.14
CA TYR A 201 20.52 7.30 -7.93
C TYR A 201 19.32 6.50 -7.42
N GLU A 202 19.18 6.41 -6.10
CA GLU A 202 18.08 5.74 -5.42
C GLU A 202 17.19 6.79 -4.74
N PRO A 203 16.10 7.25 -5.39
CA PRO A 203 15.17 8.20 -4.81
C PRO A 203 14.53 7.75 -3.49
N TYR A 204 14.40 6.44 -3.28
CA TYR A 204 13.77 5.89 -2.08
C TYR A 204 14.80 5.08 -1.29
N PRO A 205 15.56 5.75 -0.40
CA PRO A 205 16.59 5.09 0.38
C PRO A 205 15.98 4.19 1.46
N GLU A 206 16.70 3.14 1.85
CA GLU A 206 16.33 2.33 3.00
C GLU A 206 16.31 3.17 4.29
N PRO A 207 15.34 2.97 5.20
CA PRO A 207 14.25 1.98 5.16
C PRO A 207 12.96 2.48 4.47
N LEU A 208 12.99 3.65 3.83
CA LEU A 208 11.83 4.30 3.22
C LEU A 208 11.55 3.82 1.79
N LYS A 209 11.53 2.50 1.58
CA LYS A 209 11.08 1.93 0.30
C LYS A 209 9.63 2.36 0.00
N PRO A 210 9.31 2.67 -1.26
CA PRO A 210 7.99 3.18 -1.63
C PRO A 210 6.95 2.08 -1.47
N LYS A 211 5.76 2.44 -0.99
CA LYS A 211 4.62 1.52 -0.90
C LYS A 211 3.64 1.88 -2.01
N PHE A 212 3.74 1.17 -3.13
CA PHE A 212 2.87 1.37 -4.27
C PHE A 212 1.46 0.82 -3.99
N GLU A 213 0.45 1.66 -4.25
CA GLU A 213 -0.95 1.27 -4.36
C GLU A 213 -1.16 0.54 -5.68
N HIS A 214 -2.05 -0.45 -5.67
CA HIS A 214 -2.25 -1.38 -6.78
C HIS A 214 -3.68 -1.25 -7.30
N GLU A 215 -3.84 -0.85 -8.57
CA GLU A 215 -5.14 -0.68 -9.20
C GLU A 215 -5.30 -1.49 -10.48
N VAL A 216 -6.49 -2.03 -10.70
CA VAL A 216 -6.85 -2.73 -11.95
C VAL A 216 -7.49 -1.73 -12.91
N CYS A 217 -6.84 -1.51 -14.04
CA CYS A 217 -7.29 -0.57 -15.06
C CYS A 217 -8.08 -1.26 -16.18
N HIS A 218 -8.77 -0.47 -17.00
CA HIS A 218 -9.54 -0.98 -18.13
C HIS A 218 -8.67 -1.74 -19.13
N GLY A 219 -9.22 -2.83 -19.69
CA GLY A 219 -8.57 -3.58 -20.77
C GLY A 219 -7.42 -4.48 -20.32
N SER A 220 -7.49 -5.00 -19.09
CA SER A 220 -6.47 -5.89 -18.48
C SER A 220 -5.13 -5.22 -18.15
N TYR A 221 -5.08 -3.90 -18.18
CA TYR A 221 -3.96 -3.13 -17.68
C TYR A 221 -4.02 -3.00 -16.17
N VAL A 222 -2.89 -2.67 -15.57
CA VAL A 222 -2.75 -2.40 -14.15
C VAL A 222 -2.00 -1.10 -13.96
N SER A 223 -2.20 -0.49 -12.79
CA SER A 223 -1.41 0.63 -12.32
C SER A 223 -0.80 0.31 -10.95
N GLU A 224 0.46 0.69 -10.79
CA GLU A 224 1.12 0.73 -9.50
C GLU A 224 1.56 2.18 -9.28
N SER A 225 0.96 2.85 -8.29
CA SER A 225 1.22 4.28 -8.06
C SER A 225 1.56 4.62 -6.62
N VAL A 226 2.37 5.65 -6.41
CA VAL A 226 2.68 6.19 -5.09
C VAL A 226 2.81 7.71 -5.18
N ILE A 227 2.39 8.38 -4.10
CA ILE A 227 2.62 9.80 -3.88
C ILE A 227 3.42 9.94 -2.59
N ASP A 228 4.57 10.60 -2.66
CA ASP A 228 5.40 10.87 -1.49
C ASP A 228 5.80 12.35 -1.42
N SER A 229 5.95 12.84 -0.19
CA SER A 229 6.52 14.15 0.10
C SER A 229 8.03 14.10 -0.07
N VAL A 230 8.60 15.03 -0.84
CA VAL A 230 10.05 15.14 -1.03
C VAL A 230 10.76 15.41 0.29
N LYS A 231 10.17 16.24 1.17
CA LYS A 231 10.70 16.51 2.52
C LYS A 231 10.84 15.24 3.36
N LYS A 232 9.87 14.33 3.28
CA LYS A 232 9.93 13.04 4.00
C LYS A 232 11.12 12.19 3.52
N LEU A 233 11.40 12.21 2.22
CA LEU A 233 12.47 11.44 1.61
C LEU A 233 13.86 12.08 1.86
N ASP A 234 13.93 13.41 1.82
CA ASP A 234 15.16 14.20 2.05
C ASP A 234 15.60 14.25 3.51
N ASN A 235 14.68 14.04 4.46
CA ASN A 235 15.00 13.97 5.90
C ASN A 235 15.75 12.67 6.29
N THR A 236 16.07 11.80 5.34
CA THR A 236 16.89 10.60 5.57
C THR A 236 18.38 10.93 5.46
N LEU A 237 19.21 10.27 6.27
CA LEU A 237 20.68 10.40 6.26
C LEU A 237 21.28 9.73 5.00
N THR A 238 20.92 10.19 3.82
CA THR A 238 21.38 9.62 2.54
C THR A 238 22.21 10.60 1.75
N SER A 239 23.11 10.07 0.91
CA SER A 239 24.09 10.87 0.16
C SER A 239 23.48 11.74 -0.94
N SER A 240 22.24 11.48 -1.34
CA SER A 240 21.53 12.26 -2.36
C SER A 240 20.09 12.52 -1.95
N LYS A 241 19.75 13.80 -1.78
CA LYS A 241 18.38 14.24 -1.56
C LYS A 241 17.55 14.02 -2.82
N TYR A 242 16.31 13.57 -2.67
CA TYR A 242 15.34 13.41 -3.74
C TYR A 242 15.17 14.71 -4.53
N TYR A 243 15.14 15.85 -3.85
CA TYR A 243 15.07 17.16 -4.52
C TYR A 243 16.26 17.40 -5.48
N ASP A 244 17.47 16.97 -5.11
CA ASP A 244 18.63 17.08 -6.01
C ASP A 244 18.51 16.11 -7.19
N ILE A 245 17.99 14.90 -6.97
CA ILE A 245 17.67 13.96 -8.05
C ILE A 245 16.68 14.59 -9.04
N LEU A 246 15.60 15.23 -8.57
CA LEU A 246 14.65 15.92 -9.43
C LEU A 246 15.31 17.05 -10.24
N LYS A 247 16.19 17.84 -9.61
CA LYS A 247 16.95 18.89 -10.31
C LYS A 247 17.90 18.31 -11.35
N TRP A 248 18.57 17.20 -11.06
CA TRP A 248 19.41 16.52 -12.04
C TRP A 248 18.58 15.91 -13.17
N MET A 249 17.41 15.35 -12.90
CA MET A 249 16.49 14.85 -13.93
C MET A 249 16.01 15.98 -14.85
N ALA A 250 15.73 17.16 -14.30
CA ALA A 250 15.30 18.32 -15.06
C ALA A 250 16.37 18.88 -16.02
N ASN A 251 17.66 18.61 -15.75
CA ASN A 251 18.79 19.19 -16.48
C ASN A 251 19.68 18.18 -17.23
N GLY A 252 19.64 16.89 -16.85
CA GLY A 252 20.45 15.83 -17.44
C GLY A 252 19.99 15.46 -18.85
N ASN A 253 20.85 14.88 -19.68
CA ASN A 253 20.55 14.62 -21.10
C ASN A 253 19.91 13.23 -21.32
N ASP A 254 20.48 12.19 -20.72
CA ASP A 254 19.98 10.81 -20.74
C ASP A 254 19.41 10.47 -19.36
N VAL A 255 18.08 10.54 -19.24
CA VAL A 255 17.37 10.33 -17.97
C VAL A 255 16.40 9.16 -18.13
N VAL A 256 16.63 8.11 -17.35
CA VAL A 256 15.80 6.90 -17.32
C VAL A 256 15.42 6.58 -15.89
N VAL A 257 14.13 6.37 -15.63
CA VAL A 257 13.60 5.88 -14.37
C VAL A 257 13.24 4.41 -14.55
N ARG A 258 13.78 3.52 -13.72
CA ARG A 258 13.44 2.11 -13.71
C ARG A 258 12.54 1.81 -12.52
N PHE A 259 11.37 1.25 -12.79
CA PHE A 259 10.53 0.60 -11.80
C PHE A 259 10.92 -0.87 -11.73
N SER A 260 11.38 -1.33 -10.57
CA SER A 260 11.78 -2.73 -10.35
C SER A 260 10.87 -3.38 -9.34
N GLY A 261 10.48 -4.63 -9.62
CA GLY A 261 9.65 -5.41 -8.72
C GLY A 261 9.84 -6.91 -8.89
N LYS A 262 9.12 -7.68 -8.09
CA LYS A 262 9.24 -9.15 -8.03
C LYS A 262 8.98 -9.87 -9.36
N ARG A 263 8.26 -9.23 -10.29
CA ARG A 263 7.88 -9.82 -11.59
C ARG A 263 8.59 -9.23 -12.80
N GLY A 264 9.50 -8.28 -12.59
CA GLY A 264 10.28 -7.69 -13.67
C GLY A 264 10.59 -6.22 -13.42
N SER A 265 10.92 -5.52 -14.49
CA SER A 265 11.21 -4.09 -14.46
C SER A 265 10.67 -3.39 -15.70
N GLU A 266 10.32 -2.12 -15.57
CA GLU A 266 9.91 -1.25 -16.66
C GLU A 266 10.74 0.05 -16.65
N ASP A 267 11.20 0.48 -17.82
CA ASP A 267 11.99 1.70 -18.00
C ASP A 267 11.14 2.84 -18.56
N LEU A 268 11.10 3.97 -17.85
CA LEU A 268 10.53 5.23 -18.29
C LEU A 268 11.65 6.18 -18.73
N ILE A 269 11.61 6.59 -20.00
CA ILE A 269 12.54 7.60 -20.54
C ILE A 269 11.97 8.99 -20.28
N ILE A 270 12.69 9.82 -19.52
CA ILE A 270 12.32 11.21 -19.21
C ILE A 270 12.89 12.13 -20.29
N ASP A 271 12.21 12.17 -21.43
CA ASP A 271 12.50 13.09 -22.52
C ASP A 271 11.55 14.30 -22.45
N LYS A 272 10.37 14.20 -23.04
CA LYS A 272 9.37 15.29 -23.09
C LYS A 272 8.84 15.70 -21.71
N ASP A 273 8.89 14.78 -20.74
CA ASP A 273 8.42 15.02 -19.37
C ASP A 273 9.41 15.86 -18.54
N ARG A 274 10.63 16.09 -19.03
CA ARG A 274 11.65 16.91 -18.35
C ARG A 274 11.19 18.35 -18.12
N GLN A 275 10.51 18.92 -19.10
CA GLN A 275 9.96 20.28 -19.00
C GLN A 275 8.91 20.36 -17.89
N ALA A 276 8.12 19.30 -17.69
CA ALA A 276 7.12 19.24 -16.62
C ALA A 276 7.78 19.26 -15.23
N ILE A 277 8.87 18.50 -15.06
CA ILE A 277 9.66 18.52 -13.81
C ILE A 277 10.21 19.93 -13.58
N LYS A 278 10.84 20.52 -14.61
CA LYS A 278 11.48 21.84 -14.53
C LYS A 278 10.51 22.94 -14.11
N GLU A 279 9.32 23.01 -14.72
CA GLU A 279 8.33 24.05 -14.41
C GLU A 279 7.87 24.05 -12.96
N VAL A 280 7.69 22.86 -12.39
CA VAL A 280 7.31 22.72 -10.98
C VAL A 280 8.46 23.11 -10.06
N LEU A 281 9.69 22.68 -10.37
CA LEU A 281 10.87 23.03 -9.56
C LEU A 281 11.16 24.53 -9.59
N GLU A 282 10.97 25.21 -10.74
CA GLU A 282 11.13 26.67 -10.82
C GLU A 282 10.17 27.43 -9.88
N ALA A 283 8.96 26.92 -9.65
CA ALA A 283 8.04 27.49 -8.67
C ALA A 283 8.46 27.12 -7.23
N TRP A 284 8.91 25.89 -7.02
CA TRP A 284 9.38 25.41 -5.72
C TRP A 284 10.60 26.18 -5.22
N ASP A 285 11.56 26.49 -6.08
CA ASP A 285 12.76 27.25 -5.72
C ASP A 285 12.40 28.64 -5.16
N ILE A 286 11.34 29.26 -5.68
CA ILE A 286 10.84 30.54 -5.17
C ILE A 286 10.15 30.37 -3.81
N ILE A 287 9.36 29.30 -3.64
CA ILE A 287 8.72 28.95 -2.35
C ILE A 287 9.81 28.75 -1.28
N GLU A 288 10.86 28.00 -1.60
CA GLU A 288 12.01 27.77 -0.74
C GLU A 288 12.66 29.07 -0.27
N GLU A 289 12.87 30.02 -1.19
CA GLU A 289 13.42 31.34 -0.88
C GLU A 289 12.50 32.18 0.00
N LEU A 290 11.18 32.15 -0.25
CA LEU A 290 10.18 32.93 0.47
C LEU A 290 9.90 32.40 1.89
N TYR A 291 9.83 31.08 2.04
CA TYR A 291 9.26 30.43 3.23
C TYR A 291 10.26 29.52 3.98
N GLY A 292 11.45 29.27 3.42
CA GLY A 292 12.51 28.47 4.05
C GLY A 292 12.11 27.01 4.24
N LYS A 293 11.81 26.31 3.15
CA LYS A 293 11.24 24.96 3.18
C LYS A 293 12.28 23.85 3.15
#